data_AF-A0A5M4ALJ3-F1
#
_entry.id   AF-A0A5M4ALJ3-F1
#
_cell.length_a   1.000
_cell.length_b   1.000
_cell.length_c   1.000
_cell.angle_alpha   90.00
_cell.angle_beta   90.00
_cell.angle_gamma   90.00
#
_symmetry.space_group_name_H-M   'P 1'
#
loop_
_entity.id
_entity.type
_entity.pdbx_description
1 polymer ?
#
loop_
_entity_poly.entity_id
_entity_poly.type
_entity_poly.pdbx_seq_one_letter_code
_entity_poly.pdbx_strand_id
1 'polypeptide(L)'
;MMNYGMKRQENYVHFDRTDLDLSAQFSAEGKSVKILMIDWSRLFAPGHHPDGYFTKSGGVPIIGSPSADCASREALHKIIKDHPDYDFIIYPRYEEKISGLWPFYSKRTAKVTTRLAKIK
;
A
#
# COMPACT_ATOMS: atom_id res chain seq x y z
N MET A 1 7.83 -49.08 22.76
CA MET A 1 8.22 -47.66 22.75
C MET A 1 7.12 -46.89 22.01
N MET A 2 6.41 -45.98 22.70
CA MET A 2 5.35 -45.15 22.10
C MET A 2 5.97 -43.85 21.58
N ASN A 3 5.74 -43.55 20.30
CA ASN A 3 6.29 -42.38 19.63
C ASN A 3 5.25 -41.23 19.71
N TYR A 4 5.49 -40.26 20.58
CA TYR A 4 4.64 -39.06 20.68
C TYR A 4 5.07 -38.04 19.62
N GLY A 5 4.48 -38.11 18.42
CA GLY A 5 4.61 -37.03 17.44
C GLY A 5 3.85 -35.80 17.93
N MET A 6 4.56 -34.70 18.18
CA MET A 6 3.91 -33.41 18.47
C MET A 6 3.04 -32.99 17.28
N LYS A 7 1.74 -32.80 17.50
CA LYS A 7 0.85 -32.20 16.48
C LYS A 7 1.29 -30.76 16.25
N ARG A 8 1.74 -30.43 15.03
CA ARG A 8 2.04 -29.06 14.63
C ARG A 8 0.73 -28.27 14.66
N GLN A 9 0.66 -27.23 15.50
CA GLN A 9 -0.48 -26.34 15.55
C GLN A 9 -0.50 -25.50 14.27
N GLU A 10 -1.56 -25.59 13.48
CA GLU A 10 -1.74 -24.74 12.30
C GLU A 10 -2.16 -23.35 12.75
N ASN A 11 -1.22 -22.39 12.71
CA ASN A 11 -1.43 -21.01 13.15
C ASN A 11 -1.62 -20.04 11.97
N TYR A 12 -2.19 -20.51 10.86
CA TYR A 12 -2.50 -19.68 9.70
C TYR A 12 -4.01 -19.70 9.42
N VAL A 13 -4.54 -18.55 9.02
CA VAL A 13 -5.90 -18.44 8.52
C VAL A 13 -5.87 -18.70 7.03
N HIS A 14 -6.62 -19.71 6.58
CA HIS A 14 -6.82 -19.95 5.16
C HIS A 14 -7.95 -19.05 4.66
N PHE A 15 -7.71 -18.34 3.56
CA PHE A 15 -8.72 -17.55 2.88
C PHE A 15 -8.79 -18.02 1.44
N ASP A 16 -9.98 -18.43 1.03
CA ASP A 16 -10.30 -18.65 -0.38
C ASP A 16 -10.87 -17.38 -0.99
N ARG A 17 -10.75 -17.27 -2.31
CA ARG A 17 -11.35 -16.14 -3.06
C ARG A 17 -12.85 -15.98 -2.77
N THR A 18 -13.56 -17.08 -2.51
CA THR A 18 -15.00 -17.11 -2.24
C THR A 18 -15.38 -16.44 -0.93
N ASP A 19 -14.43 -16.36 0.01
CA ASP A 19 -14.61 -15.75 1.34
C ASP A 19 -14.49 -14.23 1.30
N LEU A 20 -14.13 -13.68 0.14
CA LEU A 20 -13.89 -12.26 -0.08
C LEU A 20 -14.94 -11.66 -1.01
N ASP A 21 -15.51 -10.53 -0.61
CA ASP A 21 -16.27 -9.66 -1.49
C ASP A 21 -15.34 -8.64 -2.15
N LEU A 22 -15.19 -8.77 -3.47
CA LEU A 22 -14.33 -7.89 -4.28
C LEU A 22 -15.12 -6.68 -4.76
N SER A 23 -14.54 -5.49 -4.57
CA SER A 23 -15.07 -4.24 -5.10
C SER A 23 -14.91 -4.15 -6.63
N ALA A 24 -15.56 -3.12 -7.21
CA ALA A 24 -15.16 -2.58 -8.51
C ALA A 24 -13.71 -2.04 -8.45
N GLN A 25 -13.13 -1.71 -9.60
CA GLN A 25 -11.81 -1.10 -9.63
C GLN A 25 -11.90 0.36 -9.16
N PHE A 26 -11.06 0.73 -8.21
CA PHE A 26 -10.84 2.10 -7.79
C PHE A 26 -9.52 2.62 -8.34
N SER A 27 -9.47 3.91 -8.60
CA SER A 27 -8.25 4.57 -9.08
C SER A 27 -8.03 5.90 -8.39
N ALA A 28 -6.79 6.19 -8.04
CA ALA A 28 -6.38 7.47 -7.47
C ALA A 28 -4.99 7.87 -7.96
N GLU A 29 -4.69 9.16 -7.86
CA GLU A 29 -3.38 9.70 -8.17
C GLU A 29 -2.70 10.26 -6.92
N GLY A 30 -1.42 9.96 -6.78
CA GLY A 30 -0.54 10.51 -5.75
C GLY A 30 0.65 11.22 -6.39
N LYS A 31 1.24 12.15 -5.65
CA LYS A 31 2.33 13.00 -6.16
C LYS A 31 3.49 13.00 -5.18
N SER A 32 4.72 13.05 -5.68
CA SER A 32 5.90 13.28 -4.86
C SER A 32 6.77 14.29 -5.55
N VAL A 33 7.19 15.30 -4.80
CA VAL A 33 8.13 16.31 -5.29
C VAL A 33 9.34 16.24 -4.39
N LYS A 34 10.50 15.98 -4.98
CA LYS A 34 11.78 15.98 -4.28
C LYS A 34 12.64 17.12 -4.81
N ILE A 35 13.18 17.90 -3.89
CA ILE A 35 14.18 18.93 -4.16
C ILE A 35 15.43 18.52 -3.39
N LEU A 36 16.56 18.40 -4.10
CA LEU A 36 17.81 17.86 -3.54
C LEU A 36 17.60 16.49 -2.89
N MET A 37 16.88 15.59 -3.58
CA MET A 37 16.48 14.26 -3.11
C MET A 37 15.54 14.21 -1.88
N ILE A 38 15.25 15.35 -1.26
CA ILE A 38 14.40 15.47 -0.06
C ILE A 38 12.98 15.84 -0.47
N ASP A 39 11.99 15.12 0.08
CA ASP A 39 10.58 15.50 -0.02
C ASP A 39 10.20 16.38 1.17
N TRP A 40 10.44 17.68 1.02
CA TRP A 40 10.22 18.67 2.08
C TRP A 40 8.77 18.71 2.57
N SER A 41 7.81 18.43 1.68
CA SER A 41 6.38 18.42 2.03
C SER A 41 6.05 17.32 3.04
N ARG A 42 6.70 16.15 2.90
CA ARG A 42 6.53 15.02 3.80
C ARG A 42 7.36 15.15 5.06
N LEU A 43 8.55 15.73 4.97
CA LEU A 43 9.42 15.98 6.12
C LEU A 43 8.75 16.88 7.16
N PHE A 44 8.00 17.88 6.71
CA PHE A 44 7.31 18.84 7.59
C PHE A 44 5.80 18.60 7.70
N ALA A 45 5.31 17.44 7.27
CA ALA A 45 3.90 17.10 7.41
C ALA A 45 3.56 16.84 8.89
N PRO A 46 2.48 17.43 9.43
CA PRO A 46 2.04 17.16 10.80
C PRO A 46 1.67 15.67 10.97
N GLY A 47 2.20 15.03 12.01
CA GLY A 47 2.00 13.61 12.30
C GLY A 47 2.96 12.64 11.59
N HIS A 48 3.98 13.15 10.87
CA HIS A 48 5.07 12.33 10.35
C HIS A 48 6.17 12.17 11.41
N HIS A 49 6.37 10.94 11.85
CA HIS A 49 7.37 10.55 12.84
C HIS A 49 8.59 9.96 12.12
N PRO A 50 9.83 10.38 12.46
CA PRO A 50 11.06 9.96 11.76
C PRO A 50 11.45 8.49 12.00
N ASP A 51 10.74 7.81 12.91
CA ASP A 51 10.75 6.37 13.11
C ASP A 51 10.18 5.67 11.87
N GLY A 52 11.09 5.48 10.90
CA GLY A 52 10.82 4.86 9.63
C GLY A 52 10.21 3.47 9.78
N TYR A 53 8.93 3.37 9.48
CA TYR A 53 8.34 2.14 8.95
C TYR A 53 7.53 2.48 7.70
N PHE A 54 8.18 2.24 6.57
CA PHE A 54 7.56 1.99 5.29
C PHE A 54 6.53 0.86 5.45
N THR A 55 5.25 1.17 5.71
CA THR A 55 4.02 0.40 5.34
C THR A 55 2.85 0.74 6.28
N LYS A 56 2.23 1.91 6.12
CA LYS A 56 0.83 2.03 6.52
C LYS A 56 0.06 2.73 5.41
N SER A 57 -0.31 1.95 4.41
CA SER A 57 -1.57 2.12 3.68
C SER A 57 -2.73 2.00 4.68
N GLY A 58 -2.83 2.89 5.68
CA GLY A 58 -3.84 2.82 6.74
C GLY A 58 -3.79 1.59 7.66
N GLY A 59 -2.80 0.69 7.52
CA GLY A 59 -2.80 -0.62 8.18
C GLY A 59 -3.52 -1.72 7.39
N VAL A 60 -4.06 -1.39 6.21
CA VAL A 60 -4.70 -2.34 5.30
C VAL A 60 -3.62 -3.12 4.53
N PRO A 61 -3.56 -4.46 4.65
CA PRO A 61 -2.62 -5.29 3.92
C PRO A 61 -2.83 -5.23 2.40
N ILE A 62 -1.71 -5.27 1.66
CA ILE A 62 -1.69 -5.34 0.20
C ILE A 62 -1.39 -6.78 -0.20
N ILE A 63 -2.31 -7.40 -0.93
CA ILE A 63 -2.12 -8.70 -1.58
C ILE A 63 -1.62 -8.45 -3.00
N GLY A 64 -0.41 -8.91 -3.30
CA GLY A 64 0.28 -8.68 -4.58
C GLY A 64 1.54 -7.84 -4.41
N SER A 65 1.92 -7.08 -5.44
CA SER A 65 3.14 -6.28 -5.43
C SER A 65 2.95 -4.97 -4.63
N PRO A 66 3.67 -4.76 -3.52
CA PRO A 66 3.62 -3.49 -2.80
C PRO A 66 4.38 -2.40 -3.55
N SER A 67 3.88 -1.17 -3.54
CA SER A 67 4.62 -0.02 -4.09
C SER A 67 5.75 0.41 -3.17
N ALA A 68 6.93 0.69 -3.74
CA ALA A 68 8.07 1.22 -3.01
C ALA A 68 8.11 2.77 -2.97
N ASP A 69 7.41 3.47 -3.87
CA ASP A 69 7.52 4.92 -3.99
C ASP A 69 6.45 5.70 -3.20
N CYS A 70 6.76 6.95 -2.87
CA CYS A 70 5.89 7.77 -2.04
C CYS A 70 4.62 8.24 -2.77
N ALA A 71 4.67 8.40 -4.09
CA ALA A 71 3.50 8.83 -4.87
C ALA A 71 2.45 7.72 -4.94
N SER A 72 2.85 6.47 -5.20
CA SER A 72 1.92 5.32 -5.19
C SER A 72 1.32 5.08 -3.80
N ARG A 73 2.12 5.24 -2.74
CA ARG A 73 1.63 5.12 -1.36
C ARG A 73 0.59 6.17 -1.02
N GLU A 74 0.77 7.41 -1.49
CA GLU A 74 -0.24 8.46 -1.32
C GLU A 74 -1.52 8.16 -2.09
N ALA A 75 -1.42 7.65 -3.33
CA ALA A 75 -2.58 7.21 -4.10
C ALA A 75 -3.36 6.09 -3.39
N LEU A 76 -2.65 5.06 -2.90
CA LEU A 76 -3.25 3.97 -2.12
C LEU A 76 -3.89 4.49 -0.83
N HIS A 77 -3.25 5.43 -0.13
CA HIS A 77 -3.81 6.04 1.06
C HIS A 77 -5.13 6.76 0.77
N LYS A 78 -5.23 7.48 -0.36
CA LYS A 78 -6.50 8.11 -0.79
C LYS A 78 -7.59 7.06 -1.01
N ILE A 79 -7.28 6.00 -1.75
CA ILE A 79 -8.25 4.90 -2.01
C ILE A 79 -8.78 4.33 -0.69
N ILE A 80 -7.92 4.02 0.28
CA ILE A 80 -8.36 3.46 1.57
C ILE A 80 -9.12 4.49 2.41
N LYS A 81 -8.66 5.74 2.41
CA LYS A 81 -9.32 6.81 3.17
C LYS A 81 -10.74 7.06 2.65
N ASP A 82 -10.94 6.95 1.34
CA ASP A 82 -12.24 7.13 0.69
C ASP A 82 -13.12 5.86 0.80
N HIS A 83 -12.53 4.70 1.11
CA HIS A 83 -13.19 3.40 1.24
C HIS A 83 -12.78 2.65 2.52
N PRO A 84 -13.19 3.13 3.71
CA PRO A 84 -12.71 2.63 5.00
C PRO A 84 -13.30 1.27 5.41
N ASP A 85 -14.28 0.75 4.67
CA ASP A 85 -15.04 -0.47 5.00
C ASP A 85 -14.44 -1.76 4.43
N TYR A 86 -13.26 -1.67 3.81
CA TYR A 86 -12.54 -2.79 3.19
C TYR A 86 -11.30 -3.20 3.98
N ASP A 87 -11.00 -4.50 3.95
CA ASP A 87 -9.96 -5.14 4.77
C ASP A 87 -8.65 -5.37 4.01
N PHE A 88 -8.67 -5.46 2.67
CA PHE A 88 -7.49 -5.71 1.85
C PHE A 88 -7.45 -4.87 0.57
N ILE A 89 -6.24 -4.56 0.11
CA ILE A 89 -5.97 -4.10 -1.25
C ILE A 89 -5.51 -5.29 -2.09
N ILE A 90 -6.11 -5.47 -3.26
CA ILE A 90 -5.89 -6.63 -4.13
C ILE A 90 -5.26 -6.21 -5.45
N TYR A 91 -4.08 -6.76 -5.74
CA TYR A 91 -3.34 -6.62 -6.99
C TYR A 91 -3.32 -5.19 -7.56
N PRO A 92 -2.77 -4.21 -6.82
CA PRO A 92 -2.67 -2.86 -7.31
C PRO A 92 -1.79 -2.77 -8.57
N ARG A 93 -2.25 -2.00 -9.55
CA ARG A 93 -1.53 -1.64 -10.76
C ARG A 93 -1.04 -0.21 -10.63
N TYR A 94 0.24 -0.02 -10.91
CA TYR A 94 0.92 1.27 -10.78
C TYR A 94 1.30 1.81 -12.16
N GLU A 95 0.96 3.06 -12.41
CA GLU A 95 1.37 3.82 -13.59
C GLU A 95 2.14 5.05 -13.12
N GLU A 96 3.46 5.02 -13.26
CA GLU A 96 4.35 6.08 -12.78
C GLU A 96 4.84 6.98 -13.91
N LYS A 97 4.88 8.28 -13.64
CA LYS A 97 5.53 9.29 -14.49
C LYS A 97 6.54 10.07 -13.66
N ILE A 98 7.79 10.05 -14.09
CA ILE A 98 8.88 10.81 -13.48
C ILE A 98 9.25 11.93 -14.43
N SER A 99 9.37 13.15 -13.90
CA SER A 99 9.81 14.33 -14.63
C SER A 99 10.74 15.15 -13.75
N GLY A 100 11.60 15.98 -14.35
CA GLY A 100 12.49 16.89 -13.62
C GLY A 100 13.96 16.75 -14.02
N LEU A 101 14.80 17.51 -13.31
CA LEU A 101 16.24 17.56 -13.53
C LEU A 101 16.96 16.92 -12.35
N TRP A 102 17.45 15.70 -12.55
CA TRP A 102 18.25 15.01 -11.56
C TRP A 102 19.63 15.70 -11.42
N PRO A 103 20.17 15.90 -10.19
CA PRO A 103 19.64 15.51 -8.87
C PRO A 103 18.85 16.62 -8.13
N PHE A 104 18.69 17.81 -8.72
CA PHE A 104 18.16 18.98 -8.01
C PHE A 104 16.66 18.94 -7.80
N TYR A 105 15.92 18.41 -8.76
CA TYR A 105 14.47 18.42 -8.75
C TYR A 105 13.90 17.19 -9.44
N SER A 106 12.98 16.50 -8.78
CA SER A 106 12.19 15.45 -9.42
C SER A 106 10.74 15.51 -8.96
N LYS A 107 9.83 15.31 -9.90
CA LYS A 107 8.40 15.20 -9.68
C LYS A 107 7.94 13.85 -10.18
N ARG A 108 7.39 13.04 -9.27
CA ARG A 108 6.73 11.78 -9.58
C ARG A 108 5.23 11.93 -9.45
N THR A 109 4.50 11.44 -10.43
CA THR A 109 3.06 11.25 -10.36
C THR A 109 2.80 9.77 -10.55
N ALA A 110 2.09 9.15 -9.62
CA ALA A 110 1.71 7.75 -9.70
C ALA A 110 0.19 7.66 -9.73
N LYS A 111 -0.35 7.03 -10.77
CA LYS A 111 -1.74 6.60 -10.80
C LYS A 111 -1.80 5.15 -10.36
N VAL A 112 -2.64 4.87 -9.38
CA VAL A 112 -2.85 3.52 -8.87
C VAL A 112 -4.27 3.09 -9.20
N THR A 113 -4.41 1.88 -9.72
CA THR A 113 -5.70 1.25 -9.97
C THR A 113 -5.72 -0.11 -9.28
N THR A 114 -6.69 -0.35 -8.41
CA THR A 114 -6.74 -1.58 -7.60
C THR A 114 -8.19 -1.98 -7.30
N ARG A 115 -8.38 -3.21 -6.81
CA ARG A 115 -9.63 -3.64 -6.20
C ARG A 115 -9.42 -3.75 -4.71
N LEU A 116 -10.47 -3.53 -3.95
CA LEU A 116 -10.49 -3.77 -2.51
C LEU A 116 -11.26 -5.06 -2.24
N ALA A 117 -10.90 -5.75 -1.15
CA ALA A 117 -11.62 -6.92 -0.68
C ALA A 117 -12.09 -6.72 0.76
N LYS A 118 -13.28 -7.22 1.03
CA LYS A 118 -13.88 -7.28 2.36
C LYS A 118 -14.14 -8.73 2.74
N ILE A 119 -13.90 -9.08 4.00
CA ILE A 119 -14.20 -10.42 4.53
C ILE A 119 -15.73 -10.53 4.71
N LYS A 120 -16.28 -11.68 4.32
CA LYS A 120 -17.70 -12.03 4.55
C LYS A 120 -17.98 -12.43 5.99
#